data_AF-A0A928UAC8-F1
#
_entry.id   AF-A0A928UAC8-F1
#
_cell.length_a   1.000
_cell.length_b   1.000
_cell.length_c   1.000
_cell.angle_alpha   90.00
_cell.angle_beta   90.00
_cell.angle_gamma   90.00
#
_symmetry.space_group_name_H-M   'P 1'
#
loop_
_entity.id
_entity.type
_entity.pdbx_description
1 polymer ?
#
loop_
_entity_poly.entity_id
_entity_poly.type
_entity_poly.pdbx_seq_one_letter_code
_entity_poly.pdbx_strand_id
1 'polypeptide(L)'
;MSHGVICEDCKETREESIISLNVSPCPNCGSKKIVVHVKIQEKVKPREKHKVKTMEKDGNRSKLAFEVVKGDDLHKKSGKWYNKERIIDKKNYRYKETVRDPETGKIIHHCEEPLNKHIGHGSAKVKILKEKCDRKQKASEGKGT
;
A
#
# COMPACT_ATOMS: atom_id res chain seq x y z
N MET A 1 -6.35 1.56 25.29
CA MET A 1 -7.32 2.54 25.80
C MET A 1 -7.10 2.62 27.28
N SER A 2 -6.65 3.78 27.79
CA SER A 2 -6.59 4.01 29.24
C SER A 2 -7.92 4.65 29.64
N HIS A 3 -8.53 4.09 30.67
CA HIS A 3 -9.81 4.53 31.19
C HIS A 3 -9.60 5.01 32.62
N GLY A 4 -9.85 6.29 32.87
CA GLY A 4 -9.88 6.85 34.22
C GLY A 4 -11.33 7.01 34.64
N VAL A 5 -11.70 6.46 35.79
CA VAL A 5 -13.00 6.68 36.41
C VAL A 5 -12.80 7.66 37.55
N ILE A 6 -13.46 8.81 37.50
CA ILE A 6 -13.28 9.89 38.47
C ILE A 6 -14.62 10.16 39.16
N CYS A 7 -14.63 10.16 40.49
CA CYS A 7 -15.81 10.62 41.22
C CYS A 7 -15.94 12.14 41.15
N GLU A 8 -17.10 12.66 40.77
CA GLU A 8 -17.31 14.10 40.67
C GLU A 8 -17.26 14.79 42.04
N ASP A 9 -17.80 14.16 43.08
CA ASP A 9 -17.98 14.79 44.38
C ASP A 9 -16.69 14.76 45.24
N CYS A 10 -15.93 13.65 45.23
CA CYS A 10 -14.70 13.52 46.06
C CYS A 10 -13.39 13.49 45.27
N LYS A 11 -13.46 13.55 43.94
CA LYS A 11 -12.31 13.54 43.01
C LYS A 11 -11.42 12.29 43.06
N GLU A 12 -11.84 11.26 43.80
CA GLU A 12 -11.21 9.95 43.78
C GLU A 12 -11.09 9.43 42.34
N THR A 13 -9.88 9.05 41.94
CA THR A 13 -9.59 8.53 40.60
C THR A 13 -9.28 7.04 40.70
N ARG A 14 -9.87 6.26 39.81
CA ARG A 14 -9.65 4.82 39.72
C ARG A 14 -9.32 4.40 38.30
N GLU A 15 -8.45 3.42 38.19
CA GLU A 15 -8.26 2.67 36.96
C GLU A 15 -9.21 1.47 36.98
N GLU A 16 -10.42 1.65 36.47
CA GLU A 16 -11.40 0.57 36.30
C GLU A 16 -11.58 0.25 34.81
N SER A 17 -11.64 -1.05 34.48
CA SER A 17 -11.98 -1.50 33.13
C SER A 17 -13.48 -1.34 32.89
N ILE A 18 -13.87 -0.40 32.04
CA ILE A 18 -15.28 -0.06 31.71
C ILE A 18 -15.97 -1.13 30.84
N ILE A 19 -15.42 -2.34 30.78
CA ILE A 19 -15.92 -3.41 29.90
C ILE A 19 -17.26 -3.97 30.42
N SER A 20 -17.59 -3.71 31.69
CA SER A 20 -18.89 -3.98 32.30
C SER A 20 -19.60 -2.66 32.60
N LEU A 21 -20.77 -2.44 32.00
CA LEU A 21 -21.69 -1.29 32.20
C LEU A 21 -22.19 -1.08 33.65
N ASN A 22 -21.64 -1.81 34.62
CA ASN A 22 -21.97 -1.74 36.04
C ASN A 22 -20.91 -0.94 36.78
N VAL A 23 -20.92 0.38 36.61
CA VAL A 23 -20.07 1.28 37.40
C VAL A 23 -20.67 1.36 38.80
N SER A 24 -20.00 0.76 39.79
CA SER A 24 -20.43 0.86 41.18
C SER A 24 -20.29 2.30 41.71
N PRO A 25 -21.10 2.70 42.69
CA PRO A 25 -20.93 3.99 43.36
C PRO A 25 -19.51 4.12 43.92
N CYS A 26 -19.07 5.35 44.15
CA CYS A 26 -17.74 5.64 44.67
C CYS A 26 -17.52 4.98 46.06
N PRO A 27 -16.58 4.04 46.27
CA PRO A 27 -16.18 3.53 47.58
C PRO A 27 -15.72 4.59 48.58
N ASN A 28 -15.23 5.75 48.14
CA ASN A 28 -14.78 6.78 49.07
C ASN A 28 -15.96 7.57 49.67
N CYS A 29 -16.92 8.01 48.84
CA CYS A 29 -18.02 8.87 49.30
C CYS A 29 -19.44 8.35 49.02
N GLY A 30 -19.59 7.17 48.43
CA GLY A 30 -20.87 6.58 48.02
C GLY A 30 -21.54 7.24 46.81
N SER A 31 -20.96 8.31 46.24
CA SER A 31 -21.58 9.04 45.15
C SER A 31 -21.74 8.20 43.87
N LYS A 32 -22.87 8.38 43.20
CA LYS A 32 -23.15 7.81 41.87
C LYS A 32 -22.73 8.75 40.74
N LYS A 33 -22.26 9.96 41.05
CA LYS A 33 -21.76 10.91 40.06
C LYS A 33 -20.34 10.53 39.68
N ILE A 34 -20.26 9.72 38.64
CA ILE A 34 -19.01 9.17 38.14
C ILE A 34 -18.76 9.71 36.73
N VAL A 35 -17.57 10.25 36.51
CA VAL A 35 -17.09 10.75 35.22
C VAL A 35 -16.09 9.75 34.65
N VAL A 36 -16.31 9.37 33.40
CA VAL A 36 -15.47 8.43 32.67
C VAL A 36 -14.59 9.20 31.69
N HIS A 37 -13.27 9.12 31.87
CA HIS A 37 -12.28 9.62 30.93
C HIS A 37 -11.83 8.53 29.97
N VAL A 38 -12.28 8.61 28.72
CA VAL A 38 -11.83 7.73 27.63
C VAL A 38 -10.74 8.44 26.83
N LYS A 39 -9.53 7.86 26.80
CA LYS A 39 -8.46 8.32 25.91
C LYS A 39 -8.37 7.43 24.67
N ILE A 40 -8.80 7.99 23.54
CA ILE A 40 -8.62 7.37 22.22
C ILE A 40 -7.33 7.90 21.63
N GLN A 41 -6.45 7.00 21.18
CA GLN A 41 -5.23 7.35 20.47
C GLN A 41 -5.21 6.59 19.14
N GLU A 42 -5.05 7.33 18.05
CA GLU A 42 -4.90 6.77 16.72
C GLU A 42 -3.54 7.17 16.14
N LYS A 43 -2.93 6.28 15.37
CA LYS A 43 -1.68 6.56 14.66
C LYS A 43 -1.97 6.61 13.16
N VAL A 44 -1.94 7.81 12.61
CA VAL A 44 -2.00 8.01 11.16
C VAL A 44 -0.58 7.97 10.61
N LYS A 45 -0.34 7.12 9.60
CA LYS A 45 0.92 7.10 8.85
C LYS A 45 0.64 7.56 7.42
N PRO A 46 0.96 8.82 7.07
CA PRO A 46 0.81 9.28 5.69
C PRO A 46 1.74 8.45 4.80
N ARG A 47 1.26 8.16 3.59
CA ARG A 47 2.03 7.44 2.57
C ARG A 47 1.98 8.21 1.28
N GLU A 48 3.11 8.28 0.62
CA GLU A 48 3.32 9.16 -0.51
C GLU A 48 3.97 8.40 -1.65
N LYS A 49 3.50 8.64 -2.87
CA LYS A 49 4.13 8.13 -4.07
C LYS A 49 4.05 9.14 -5.19
N HIS A 50 5.21 9.51 -5.70
CA HIS A 50 5.36 10.44 -6.81
C HIS A 50 5.61 9.71 -8.11
N LYS A 51 5.09 10.30 -9.18
CA LYS A 51 5.38 9.91 -10.55
C LYS A 51 5.66 11.14 -11.38
N VAL A 52 6.88 11.23 -11.89
CA VAL A 52 7.33 12.30 -12.78
C VAL A 52 7.62 11.70 -14.16
N LYS A 53 7.18 12.40 -15.20
CA LYS A 53 7.45 12.03 -16.59
C LYS A 53 7.96 13.24 -17.36
N THR A 54 9.01 13.04 -18.13
CA THR A 54 9.47 13.99 -19.14
C THR A 54 9.14 13.44 -20.51
N MET A 55 8.49 14.29 -21.31
CA MET A 55 8.07 13.98 -22.66
C MET A 55 8.91 14.81 -23.64
N GLU A 56 9.29 14.20 -24.76
CA GLU A 56 9.97 14.87 -25.86
C GLU A 56 9.10 14.82 -27.11
N LYS A 57 9.24 15.83 -27.99
CA LYS A 57 8.57 15.84 -29.29
C LYS A 57 9.34 14.97 -30.28
N ASP A 58 8.59 14.16 -31.01
CA ASP A 58 9.03 13.33 -32.12
C ASP A 58 8.09 13.64 -33.31
N GLY A 59 8.43 14.70 -34.05
CA GLY A 59 7.53 15.36 -35.01
C GLY A 59 6.25 15.87 -34.33
N ASN A 60 5.10 15.44 -34.85
CA ASN A 60 3.77 15.78 -34.29
C ASN A 60 3.36 14.92 -33.09
N ARG A 61 4.19 13.97 -32.66
CA ARG A 61 3.88 13.05 -31.55
C ARG A 61 4.71 13.38 -30.33
N SER A 62 4.15 13.17 -29.15
CA SER A 62 4.86 13.27 -27.87
C SER A 62 5.25 11.88 -27.40
N LYS A 63 6.53 11.68 -27.09
CA LYS A 63 7.09 10.39 -26.67
C LYS A 63 7.70 10.52 -25.28
N LEU A 64 7.47 9.51 -24.44
CA LEU A 64 8.10 9.46 -23.12
C LEU A 64 9.61 9.32 -23.28
N ALA A 65 10.37 10.27 -22.74
CA ALA A 65 11.83 10.28 -22.71
C ALA A 65 12.37 9.78 -21.36
N PHE A 66 11.74 10.19 -20.26
CA PHE A 66 12.18 9.85 -18.91
C PHE A 66 10.99 9.66 -17.98
N GLU A 67 11.03 8.65 -17.10
CA GLU A 67 10.03 8.46 -16.04
C GLU A 67 10.72 8.10 -14.72
N VAL A 68 10.30 8.76 -13.64
CA VAL A 68 10.66 8.39 -12.26
C VAL A 68 9.40 8.11 -11.48
N VAL A 69 9.40 6.99 -10.77
CA VAL A 69 8.40 6.66 -9.76
C VAL A 69 9.13 6.47 -8.44
N LYS A 70 8.72 7.17 -7.39
CA LYS A 70 9.36 7.09 -6.07
C LYS A 70 8.35 7.18 -4.94
N GLY A 71 8.47 6.33 -3.93
CA GLY A 71 7.69 6.42 -2.69
C GLY A 71 7.12 5.09 -2.22
N ASP A 72 6.11 5.15 -1.36
CA ASP A 72 5.45 4.01 -0.75
C ASP A 72 4.63 3.21 -1.76
N ASP A 73 4.86 1.90 -1.83
CA ASP A 73 4.16 0.96 -2.69
C ASP A 73 3.68 -0.24 -1.87
N LEU A 74 2.37 -0.49 -1.90
CA LEU A 74 1.77 -1.62 -1.21
C LEU A 74 2.01 -2.91 -2.00
N HIS A 75 2.81 -3.81 -1.45
CA HIS A 75 3.01 -5.12 -2.02
C HIS A 75 1.80 -6.02 -1.77
N LYS A 76 0.97 -6.19 -2.80
CA LYS A 76 -0.33 -6.87 -2.74
C LYS A 76 -0.29 -8.25 -2.08
N LYS A 77 0.76 -9.05 -2.32
CA LYS A 77 0.83 -10.43 -1.80
C LYS A 77 1.15 -10.50 -0.31
N SER A 78 2.02 -9.62 0.20
CA SER A 78 2.41 -9.64 1.62
C SER A 78 1.63 -8.64 2.47
N GLY A 79 0.87 -7.73 1.86
CA GLY A 79 0.24 -6.60 2.56
C GLY A 79 1.23 -5.59 3.15
N LYS A 80 2.53 -5.76 2.88
CA LYS A 80 3.59 -4.91 3.41
C LYS A 80 3.82 -3.73 2.47
N TRP A 81 4.06 -2.56 3.05
CA TRP A 81 4.46 -1.37 2.32
C TRP A 81 5.97 -1.33 2.15
N TYR A 82 6.42 -1.09 0.92
CA TYR A 82 7.83 -0.94 0.58
C TYR A 82 8.11 0.43 -0.01
N ASN A 83 9.34 0.91 0.13
CA ASN A 83 9.79 2.06 -0.63
C ASN A 83 10.25 1.60 -2.01
N LYS A 84 9.60 2.10 -3.06
CA LYS A 84 9.92 1.80 -4.45
C LYS A 84 10.56 3.01 -5.11
N GLU A 85 11.65 2.79 -5.82
CA GLU A 85 12.24 3.73 -6.78
C GLU A 85 12.34 3.01 -8.14
N ARG A 86 11.78 3.63 -9.19
CA ARG A 86 11.90 3.14 -10.56
C ARG A 86 12.26 4.30 -11.48
N ILE A 87 13.29 4.09 -12.30
CA ILE A 87 13.78 5.04 -13.29
C ILE A 87 13.74 4.35 -14.66
N ILE A 88 13.09 5.00 -15.61
CA ILE A 88 13.08 4.62 -17.02
C ILE A 88 13.69 5.78 -17.78
N ASP A 89 14.91 5.60 -18.27
CA ASP A 89 15.64 6.59 -19.04
C ASP A 89 15.81 6.09 -20.47
N LYS A 90 15.00 6.61 -21.39
CA LYS A 90 15.07 6.19 -22.80
C LYS A 90 16.23 6.82 -23.54
N LYS A 91 16.74 7.97 -23.09
CA LYS A 91 17.87 8.64 -23.73
C LYS A 91 19.16 7.85 -23.51
N ASN A 92 19.34 7.32 -22.30
CA ASN A 92 20.49 6.50 -21.95
C ASN A 92 20.21 4.99 -22.01
N TYR A 93 19.08 4.58 -22.59
CA TYR A 93 18.65 3.17 -22.68
C TYR A 93 18.73 2.41 -21.33
N ARG A 94 18.38 3.04 -20.22
CA ARG A 94 18.57 2.47 -18.87
C ARG A 94 17.24 2.26 -18.16
N TYR A 95 17.10 1.07 -17.57
CA TYR A 95 16.06 0.75 -16.61
C TYR A 95 16.69 0.49 -15.25
N LYS A 96 16.11 1.07 -14.20
CA LYS A 96 16.47 0.77 -12.82
C LYS A 96 15.22 0.65 -11.98
N GLU A 97 15.09 -0.42 -11.21
CA GLU A 97 14.07 -0.57 -10.18
C GLU A 97 14.73 -1.04 -8.89
N THR A 98 14.37 -0.40 -7.77
CA THR A 98 14.81 -0.78 -6.43
C THR A 98 13.60 -0.74 -5.49
N VAL A 99 13.40 -1.83 -4.76
CA VAL A 99 12.36 -1.96 -3.74
C VAL A 99 13.05 -2.28 -2.42
N ARG A 100 12.82 -1.43 -1.42
CA ARG A 100 13.44 -1.51 -0.10
C ARG A 100 12.38 -1.61 0.99
N ASP A 101 12.65 -2.44 1.97
CA ASP A 101 11.89 -2.49 3.22
C ASP A 101 12.20 -1.24 4.08
N PRO A 102 11.21 -0.35 4.33
CA PRO A 102 11.46 0.88 5.09
C PRO A 102 11.76 0.61 6.57
N GLU A 103 11.36 -0.54 7.11
CA GLU A 103 11.59 -0.88 8.53
C GLU A 103 13.00 -1.43 8.75
N THR A 104 13.50 -2.24 7.81
CA THR A 104 14.78 -2.95 7.95
C THR A 104 15.90 -2.38 7.09
N GLY A 105 15.58 -1.52 6.12
CA GLY A 105 16.51 -1.00 5.13
C GLY A 105 16.94 -2.01 4.05
N LYS A 106 16.47 -3.27 4.14
CA LYS A 106 16.88 -4.35 3.22
C LYS A 106 16.32 -4.13 1.82
N ILE A 107 17.15 -4.36 0.81
CA ILE A 107 16.73 -4.38 -0.59
C ILE A 107 16.03 -5.71 -0.86
N ILE A 108 14.75 -5.64 -1.20
CA ILE A 108 13.90 -6.81 -1.50
C ILE A 108 13.98 -7.16 -2.97
N HIS A 109 14.11 -6.15 -3.83
CA HIS A 109 14.28 -6.32 -5.25
C HIS A 109 15.17 -5.21 -5.79
N HIS A 110 16.12 -5.58 -6.65
CA HIS A 110 16.91 -4.64 -7.41
C HIS A 110 17.10 -5.19 -8.82
N CYS A 111 16.84 -4.36 -9.81
CA CYS A 111 17.03 -4.65 -11.21
C CYS A 111 17.64 -3.40 -11.85
N GLU A 112 18.77 -3.55 -12.50
CA GLU A 112 19.41 -2.48 -13.25
C GLU A 112 19.96 -3.06 -14.55
N GLU A 113 19.36 -2.66 -15.66
CA GLU A 113 19.69 -3.22 -16.96
C GLU A 113 19.35 -2.27 -18.10
N PRO A 114 19.97 -2.46 -19.27
CA PRO A 114 19.57 -1.75 -20.48
C PRO A 114 18.10 -1.98 -20.85
N LEU A 115 17.41 -0.95 -21.33
CA LEU A 115 15.98 -1.01 -21.67
C LEU A 115 15.65 -2.04 -22.76
N ASN A 116 16.58 -2.26 -23.70
CA ASN A 116 16.41 -3.28 -24.75
C ASN A 116 16.50 -4.72 -24.20
N LYS A 117 17.09 -4.91 -23.01
CA LYS A 117 17.13 -6.19 -22.30
C LYS A 117 15.96 -6.34 -21.32
N HIS A 118 15.35 -5.23 -20.89
CA HIS A 118 14.15 -5.21 -20.04
C HIS A 118 12.85 -5.56 -20.80
N ILE A 119 12.83 -6.74 -21.43
CA ILE A 119 11.70 -7.29 -22.21
C ILE A 119 11.10 -8.50 -21.49
N GLY A 120 9.83 -8.82 -21.73
CA GLY A 120 9.19 -9.99 -21.09
C GLY A 120 8.72 -9.78 -19.65
N HIS A 121 8.89 -8.56 -19.11
CA HIS A 121 8.48 -8.19 -17.76
C HIS A 121 7.21 -7.33 -17.77
N GLY A 122 6.30 -7.53 -16.80
CA GLY A 122 5.12 -6.67 -16.62
C GLY A 122 4.36 -6.34 -17.91
N SER A 123 4.25 -5.05 -18.24
CA SER A 123 3.64 -4.55 -19.48
C SER A 123 4.50 -4.72 -20.74
N ALA A 124 5.79 -5.02 -20.58
CA ALA A 124 6.71 -5.40 -21.66
C ALA A 124 6.68 -6.91 -21.96
N LYS A 125 5.75 -7.67 -21.35
CA LYS A 125 5.42 -9.02 -21.82
C LYS A 125 4.89 -8.94 -23.24
N VAL A 126 5.59 -9.59 -24.17
CA VAL A 126 5.10 -9.78 -25.52
C VAL A 126 3.79 -10.56 -25.42
N LYS A 127 2.70 -9.98 -25.90
CA LYS A 127 1.46 -10.73 -26.12
C LYS A 127 1.74 -11.68 -27.28
N ILE A 128 2.15 -12.92 -26.98
CA ILE A 128 1.92 -14.02 -27.91
C ILE A 128 0.39 -14.14 -27.97
N LEU A 129 -0.21 -13.49 -28.96
CA LEU A 129 -1.63 -13.43 -29.17
C LEU A 129 -2.17 -14.86 -29.30
N LYS A 130 -3.06 -15.25 -28.39
CA LYS A 130 -4.33 -15.95 -28.63
C LYS A 130 -4.43 -17.17 -29.58
N GLU A 131 -3.37 -17.81 -30.07
CA GLU A 131 -3.52 -18.98 -30.97
C GLU A 131 -4.03 -20.27 -30.29
N LYS A 132 -4.22 -20.26 -28.96
CA LYS A 132 -4.75 -21.40 -28.20
C LYS A 132 -6.23 -21.27 -27.81
N CYS A 133 -6.88 -20.12 -28.01
CA CYS A 133 -8.31 -19.97 -27.73
C CYS A 133 -9.18 -20.34 -28.94
N ASP A 134 -8.76 -19.97 -30.15
CA ASP A 134 -9.57 -20.16 -31.36
C ASP A 134 -9.50 -21.60 -31.90
N ARG A 135 -8.47 -22.37 -31.52
CA ARG A 135 -8.38 -23.81 -31.84
C ARG A 135 -9.35 -24.69 -31.04
N LYS A 136 -9.94 -24.20 -29.95
CA LYS A 136 -10.97 -24.93 -29.19
C LYS A 136 -12.40 -24.71 -29.71
N GLN A 137 -12.66 -23.65 -30.47
CA GLN A 137 -14.00 -23.40 -31.03
C GLN A 137 -14.22 -24.05 -32.41
N LYS A 138 -13.16 -24.35 -33.18
CA LYS A 138 -13.30 -25.07 -34.47
C LYS A 138 -13.31 -26.61 -34.37
N ALA A 139 -13.18 -27.18 -33.16
CA ALA A 139 -13.26 -28.63 -32.95
C ALA A 139 -14.66 -29.11 -32.51
N SER A 140 -15.60 -28.20 -32.22
CA SER A 140 -16.96 -28.52 -31.77
C SER A 140 -18.05 -28.33 -32.84
N GLU A 141 -17.73 -27.75 -34.01
CA GLU A 141 -18.71 -27.53 -35.09
C GLU A 141 -18.57 -28.54 -36.26
N GLY A 142 -17.75 -29.59 -36.08
CA GLY A 142 -17.44 -30.59 -37.12
C GLY A 142 -17.89 -32.02 -36.83
N LYS A 143 -18.92 -32.22 -35.99
CA LYS A 143 -19.59 -33.52 -35.80
C LYS A 143 -21.09 -33.32 -35.63
N GLY A 144 -21.75 -33.01 -36.72
CA GLY A 144 -23.19 -33.15 -36.90
C GLY A 144 -23.41 -33.78 -38.27
N THR A 145 -23.41 -35.12 -38.30
CA THR A 145 -23.99 -35.95 -39.36
C THR A 145 -25.47 -35.67 -39.50
#